data_AF-A0A2I0I5B0-F1
#
_entry.id   AF-A0A2I0I5B0-F1
#
_cell.length_a   1.000
_cell.length_b   1.000
_cell.length_c   1.000
_cell.angle_alpha   90.00
_cell.angle_beta   90.00
_cell.angle_gamma   90.00
#
_symmetry.space_group_name_H-M   'P 1'
#
loop_
_entity.id
_entity.type
_entity.pdbx_description
1 polymer ?
#
loop_
_entity_poly.entity_id
_entity_poly.type
_entity_poly.pdbx_seq_one_letter_code
_entity_poly.pdbx_strand_id
1 'polypeptide(L)'
;MFEKSTETGSVWVTLKRSSLKSKVQRNKMKTAGSPIEYRCLVRATDGKKTIATSVGMKDHQRFQASYATILKAHMTALKKRERKDKKKAVETDKKEGDSKKKPKV
;
A
#
# COMPACT_ATOMS: atom_id res chain seq x y z
N MET A 1 -19.72 1.75 3.64
CA MET A 1 -19.26 2.96 2.93
C MET A 1 -19.18 2.66 1.45
N PHE A 2 -18.30 1.76 1.01
CA PHE A 2 -18.17 1.43 -0.41
C PHE A 2 -19.49 1.07 -1.10
N GLU A 3 -20.30 0.18 -0.52
CA GLU A 3 -21.62 -0.20 -1.06
C GLU A 3 -22.62 0.97 -1.18
N LYS A 4 -22.48 2.00 -0.35
CA LYS A 4 -23.37 3.17 -0.37
C LYS A 4 -22.91 4.26 -1.32
N SER A 5 -21.67 4.18 -1.79
CA SER A 5 -21.03 5.17 -2.65
C SER A 5 -20.62 4.55 -4.00
N THR A 6 -21.29 3.47 -4.41
CA THR A 6 -21.01 2.75 -5.66
C THR A 6 -21.43 3.56 -6.88
N GLU A 7 -22.62 4.16 -6.85
CA GLU A 7 -23.19 4.93 -7.94
C GLU A 7 -22.73 6.39 -7.91
N THR A 8 -22.75 6.99 -6.71
CA THR A 8 -22.38 8.39 -6.51
C THR A 8 -21.60 8.58 -5.22
N GLY A 9 -20.65 9.51 -5.26
CA GLY A 9 -19.85 9.89 -4.10
C GLY A 9 -18.41 9.36 -4.15
N SER A 10 -17.72 9.50 -3.02
CA SER A 10 -16.32 9.13 -2.89
C SER A 10 -16.06 8.67 -1.46
N VAL A 11 -15.19 7.68 -1.31
CA VAL A 11 -14.73 7.21 -0.01
C VAL A 11 -13.28 7.60 0.14
N TRP A 12 -12.97 8.39 1.15
CA TRP A 12 -11.61 8.79 1.50
C TRP A 12 -11.09 7.91 2.62
N VAL A 13 -9.93 7.31 2.42
CA VAL A 13 -9.22 6.54 3.45
C VAL A 13 -7.87 7.19 3.70
N THR A 14 -7.56 7.47 4.97
CA THR A 14 -6.28 8.05 5.39
C THR A 14 -5.58 7.13 6.38
N LEU A 15 -4.29 6.89 6.16
CA LEU A 15 -3.42 6.13 7.05
C LEU A 15 -2.34 7.07 7.57
N LYS A 16 -2.28 7.29 8.88
CA LYS A 16 -1.32 8.22 9.50
C LYS A 16 -0.63 7.59 10.69
N ARG A 17 0.69 7.74 10.78
CA ARG A 17 1.45 7.38 11.98
C ARG A 17 1.02 8.28 13.14
N SER A 18 0.56 7.67 14.22
CA SER A 18 0.04 8.37 15.40
C SER A 18 0.55 7.72 16.68
N SER A 19 0.78 8.54 17.70
CA SER A 19 1.02 8.04 19.07
C SER A 19 -0.28 7.98 19.88
N LEU A 20 -1.41 8.42 19.31
CA LEU A 20 -2.70 8.62 19.99
C LEU A 20 -2.66 9.58 21.20
N LYS A 21 -1.50 10.21 21.47
CA LYS A 21 -1.30 11.15 22.56
C LYS A 21 -1.32 12.59 22.05
N SER A 22 -1.84 13.50 22.88
CA SER A 22 -1.82 14.93 22.58
C SER A 22 -0.38 15.46 22.50
N LYS A 23 -0.19 16.66 21.92
CA LYS A 23 1.13 17.31 21.86
C LYS A 23 1.72 17.52 23.25
N VAL A 24 0.89 17.94 24.20
CA VAL A 24 1.29 18.16 25.61
C VAL A 24 1.74 16.84 26.25
N GLN A 25 0.98 15.76 26.09
CA GLN A 25 1.34 14.46 26.63
C GLN A 25 2.63 13.92 26.02
N ARG A 26 2.82 14.05 24.70
CA ARG A 26 4.06 13.65 24.03
C ARG A 26 5.27 14.41 24.56
N ASN A 27 5.14 15.71 24.80
CA ASN A 27 6.26 16.51 25.32
C ASN A 27 6.64 16.06 26.73
N LYS A 28 5.66 15.81 27.61
CA LYS A 28 5.91 15.25 28.94
C LYS A 28 6.61 13.89 28.88
N MET A 29 6.15 13.01 27.98
CA MET A 29 6.71 11.67 27.79
C MET A 29 8.17 11.73 27.32
N LYS A 30 8.48 12.68 26.42
CA LYS A 30 9.85 12.95 25.96
C LYS A 30 10.74 13.44 27.10
N THR A 31 10.28 14.40 27.91
CA THR A 31 11.04 14.90 29.07
C THR A 31 11.28 13.80 30.10
N ALA A 32 10.31 12.91 30.31
CA ALA A 32 10.39 11.78 31.23
C ALA A 32 11.16 10.56 30.66
N GLY A 33 11.69 10.63 29.43
CA GLY A 33 12.42 9.53 28.79
C GLY A 33 11.58 8.27 28.53
N SER A 34 10.25 8.37 28.55
CA SER A 34 9.38 7.20 28.37
C SER A 34 9.17 6.87 26.89
N PRO A 35 9.20 5.58 26.51
CA PRO A 35 9.07 5.16 25.12
C PRO A 35 7.67 5.48 24.58
N ILE A 36 7.61 6.13 23.42
CA ILE A 36 6.36 6.43 22.72
C ILE A 36 6.06 5.29 21.75
N GLU A 37 5.03 4.50 22.06
CA GLU A 37 4.52 3.51 21.13
C GLU A 37 3.79 4.22 19.97
N TYR A 38 4.20 3.93 18.75
CA TYR A 38 3.55 4.45 17.55
C TYR A 38 2.65 3.38 16.94
N ARG A 39 1.46 3.81 16.52
CA ARG A 39 0.44 3.01 15.85
C ARG A 39 0.05 3.66 14.53
N CYS A 40 -0.60 2.90 13.66
CA CYS A 40 -1.22 3.46 12.46
C CYS A 40 -2.66 3.85 12.76
N LEU A 41 -3.00 5.14 12.66
CA LEU A 41 -4.39 5.59 12.71
C LEU A 41 -4.96 5.53 11.29
N VAL A 42 -5.95 4.68 11.10
CA VAL A 42 -6.69 4.54 9.85
C VAL A 42 -8.06 5.20 10.01
N ARG A 43 -8.42 6.10 9.10
CA ARG A 43 -9.74 6.74 9.07
C ARG A 43 -10.36 6.60 7.69
N ALA A 44 -11.63 6.25 7.64
CA ALA A 44 -12.42 6.21 6.42
C ALA A 44 -13.64 7.12 6.55
N THR A 45 -13.96 7.87 5.50
CA THR A 45 -15.16 8.71 5.45
C THR A 45 -15.77 8.73 4.05
N ASP A 46 -17.10 8.81 3.99
CA ASP A 46 -17.90 9.07 2.78
C ASP A 46 -18.39 10.53 2.73
N GLY A 47 -17.82 11.41 3.57
CA GLY A 47 -18.23 12.80 3.77
C GLY A 47 -19.38 12.97 4.78
N LYS A 48 -20.12 11.91 5.11
CA LYS A 48 -21.23 11.96 6.10
C LYS A 48 -20.88 11.23 7.38
N LYS A 49 -20.42 9.99 7.25
CA LYS A 49 -19.99 9.14 8.35
C LYS A 49 -18.46 9.05 8.35
N THR A 50 -17.87 8.99 9.54
CA THR A 50 -16.44 8.77 9.70
C THR A 50 -16.23 7.63 10.67
N ILE A 51 -15.43 6.65 10.26
CA ILE A 51 -14.97 5.55 11.10
C ILE A 51 -13.45 5.64 11.26
N ALA A 52 -12.96 5.27 12.43
CA ALA A 52 -11.54 5.32 12.75
C ALA A 52 -11.14 4.06 13.50
N THR A 53 -9.92 3.57 13.24
CA THR A 53 -9.30 2.49 14.01
C THR A 53 -7.81 2.74 14.17
N SER A 54 -7.23 2.29 15.29
CA SER A 54 -5.79 2.31 15.51
C SER A 54 -5.23 0.90 15.39
N VAL A 55 -4.27 0.71 14.50
CA VAL A 55 -3.62 -0.56 14.23
C VAL A 55 -2.25 -0.58 14.91
N GLY A 56 -2.08 -1.48 15.87
CA GLY A 56 -0.81 -1.75 16.53
C GLY A 56 0.09 -2.68 15.70
N MET A 57 1.31 -2.93 16.19
CA MET A 57 2.28 -3.80 15.52
C MET A 57 1.77 -5.25 15.38
N LYS A 58 1.14 -5.79 16.43
CA LYS A 58 0.67 -7.18 16.48
C LYS A 58 -0.44 -7.46 15.46
N ASP A 59 -1.36 -6.52 15.29
CA ASP A 59 -2.53 -6.70 14.42
C ASP A 59 -2.28 -6.26 12.97
N HIS A 60 -1.08 -5.73 12.66
CA HIS A 60 -0.79 -5.10 11.39
C HIS A 60 -0.99 -6.05 10.21
N GLN A 61 -0.46 -7.28 10.28
CA GLN A 61 -0.58 -8.25 9.19
C GLN A 61 -2.04 -8.67 8.96
N ARG A 62 -2.78 -8.94 10.03
CA ARG A 62 -4.20 -9.31 9.94
C ARG A 62 -5.01 -8.17 9.32
N PHE A 63 -4.78 -6.95 9.78
CA PHE A 63 -5.42 -5.76 9.23
C PHE A 63 -5.10 -5.59 7.75
N GLN A 64 -3.84 -5.72 7.35
CA GLN A 64 -3.42 -5.60 5.95
C GLN A 64 -4.12 -6.64 5.06
N ALA A 65 -4.18 -7.90 5.50
CA ALA A 65 -4.83 -8.97 4.74
C ALA A 65 -6.33 -8.68 4.55
N SER A 66 -7.05 -8.36 5.62
CA SER A 66 -8.49 -8.04 5.54
C SER A 66 -8.74 -6.77 4.74
N TYR A 67 -7.92 -5.74 4.90
CA TYR A 67 -8.04 -4.48 4.17
C TYR A 67 -7.83 -4.68 2.67
N ALA A 68 -6.82 -5.46 2.26
CA ALA A 68 -6.57 -5.78 0.86
C ALA A 68 -7.74 -6.53 0.22
N THR A 69 -8.37 -7.47 0.95
CA THR A 69 -9.56 -8.19 0.47
C THR A 69 -10.73 -7.24 0.22
N ILE A 70 -11.01 -6.34 1.16
CA ILE A 70 -12.08 -5.33 1.03
C ILE A 70 -11.81 -4.42 -0.17
N LEU A 71 -10.59 -3.90 -0.30
CA LEU A 71 -10.19 -3.05 -1.42
C LEU A 71 -10.38 -3.74 -2.77
N LYS A 72 -9.94 -4.99 -2.89
CA LYS A 72 -10.07 -5.77 -4.13
C LYS A 72 -11.54 -6.07 -4.47
N ALA A 73 -12.37 -6.34 -3.47
CA ALA A 73 -13.78 -6.64 -3.66
C ALA A 73 -14.59 -5.42 -4.13
N HIS A 74 -14.26 -4.22 -3.64
CA HIS A 74 -15.10 -3.03 -3.87
C HIS A 74 -14.55 -2.03 -4.91
N MET A 75 -13.25 -2.03 -5.24
CA MET A 75 -12.67 -1.13 -6.26
C MET A 75 -12.66 -1.78 -7.66
N THR A 76 -13.83 -2.22 -8.13
CA THR A 76 -13.96 -3.01 -9.38
C THR A 76 -14.23 -2.17 -10.63
N ALA A 77 -14.75 -0.94 -10.48
CA ALA A 77 -15.19 -0.08 -11.58
C ALA A 77 -14.07 0.69 -12.30
N LEU A 78 -12.81 0.26 -12.17
CA LEU A 78 -11.67 0.88 -12.85
C LEU A 78 -11.54 0.35 -14.28
N LYS A 79 -11.12 1.22 -15.22
CA LYS A 79 -10.81 0.78 -16.59
C LYS A 79 -9.79 -0.36 -16.54
N LYS A 80 -10.12 -1.48 -17.19
CA LYS A 80 -9.20 -2.61 -17.28
C LYS A 80 -7.92 -2.14 -17.95
N ARG A 81 -6.78 -2.38 -17.30
CA ARG A 81 -5.48 -2.16 -17.91
C ARG A 81 -5.38 -3.07 -19.12
N GLU A 82 -5.28 -2.50 -20.32
CA GLU A 82 -5.01 -3.27 -21.53
C GLU A 82 -3.69 -4.02 -21.32
N ARG A 83 -3.77 -5.35 -21.30
CA ARG A 83 -2.58 -6.19 -21.36
C ARG A 83 -2.06 -6.03 -22.78
N LYS A 84 -1.05 -5.18 -22.96
CA LYS A 84 -0.19 -5.27 -24.15
C LYS A 84 0.45 -6.65 -24.06
N ASP A 85 -0.11 -7.60 -24.79
CA ASP A 85 0.36 -8.99 -24.84
C ASP A 85 1.85 -8.99 -25.14
N LYS A 86 2.68 -9.26 -24.12
CA LYS A 86 4.04 -9.73 -24.34
C LYS A 86 3.95 -11.19 -24.77
N LYS A 87 3.37 -11.42 -25.96
CA LYS A 87 3.69 -12.60 -26.77
C LYS A 87 5.05 -12.35 -27.42
N LYS A 88 6.11 -12.78 -26.73
CA LYS A 88 7.31 -13.38 -27.32
C LYS A 88 7.70 -14.49 -26.35
N ALA A 89 7.11 -15.68 -26.53
CA ALA A 89 7.68 -16.72 -27.37
C ALA A 89 9.12 -17.03 -26.94
N VAL A 90 9.25 -18.20 -26.33
CA VAL A 90 10.49 -18.96 -26.18
C VAL A 90 11.13 -19.09 -27.56
N GLU A 91 12.38 -18.65 -27.71
CA GLU A 91 13.31 -19.29 -28.64
C GLU A 91 14.75 -19.02 -28.20
N THR A 92 15.40 -20.11 -27.81
CA THR A 92 16.83 -20.36 -27.97
C THR A 92 17.37 -19.80 -29.28
N ASP A 93 18.44 -19.01 -29.25
CA ASP A 93 19.47 -19.10 -30.27
C ASP A 93 20.86 -18.87 -29.66
N LYS A 94 21.68 -19.90 -29.84
CA LYS A 94 23.09 -20.00 -29.50
C LYS A 94 23.81 -19.96 -30.85
N LYS A 95 24.36 -18.81 -31.24
CA LYS A 95 25.34 -18.70 -32.34
C LYS A 95 26.15 -17.41 -32.16
N GLU A 96 27.36 -17.55 -31.63
CA GLU A 96 28.62 -17.46 -32.41
C GLU A 96 28.74 -16.15 -33.19
N GLY A 97 29.51 -15.22 -32.62
CA GLY A 97 30.12 -14.10 -33.31
C GLY A 97 31.63 -14.19 -33.16
N ASP A 98 32.26 -15.02 -34.00
CA ASP A 98 33.71 -15.03 -34.23
C ASP A 98 34.19 -13.63 -34.62
N SER A 99 34.99 -13.01 -33.76
CA SER A 99 35.70 -11.76 -34.03
C SER A 99 37.18 -12.00 -33.87
N LYS A 100 37.81 -12.44 -34.96
CA LYS A 100 39.25 -12.54 -35.21
C LYS A 100 40.06 -11.46 -34.47
N LYS A 101 40.83 -11.87 -33.46
CA LYS A 101 42.09 -11.20 -33.07
C LYS A 101 43.26 -12.07 -33.49
N LYS A 102 44.00 -11.61 -34.50
CA LYS A 102 45.29 -12.16 -34.92
C LYS A 102 46.39 -11.71 -33.95
N PRO A 103 47.35 -12.58 -33.55
CA PRO A 103 48.60 -12.13 -32.96
C PRO A 103 49.67 -11.96 -34.06
N LYS A 104 50.33 -10.80 -34.09
CA LYS A 104 51.63 -10.57 -34.73
C LYS A 104 52.30 -9.40 -34.00
N VAL A 105 53.20 -9.67 -33.06
CA VAL A 105 54.66 -9.48 -33.10
C VAL A 105 55.22 -10.23 -31.89
#